data_AF-A0A372ESA1-F1
#
_entry.id   AF-A0A372ESA1-F1
#
_cell.length_a   1.000
_cell.length_b   1.000
_cell.length_c   1.000
_cell.angle_alpha   90.00
_cell.angle_beta   90.00
_cell.angle_gamma   90.00
#
_symmetry.space_group_name_H-M   'P 1'
#
loop_
_entity.id
_entity.type
_entity.pdbx_description
1 polymer ?
#
loop_
_entity_poly.entity_id
_entity_poly.type
_entity_poly.pdbx_seq_one_letter_code
_entity_poly.pdbx_strand_id
1 'polypeptide(L)'
;MSEELRHNLALLCSYHPSIAEVCRRLEINRQQFNKYLAGSSHPSRSNMRRICDFFGVSESELLMEPQQFEEIVALKRKPLQQEALSKPLRHLDKLYQHSQDLEKYLGYYFRYFYSFGNQGKIIRSLALIYREDNKYYWKNIEILRDPYTGRSSGLNKYEGILFYLADRLYILEYESIEVNTITQATFYPSHRARIGILLGIQTGGPTRRGRKPGASKVALEYLGRDINVRQALKRTGLFDPGDGAPRSEIISLIENRMEPSSFVLDVDEP
;
A
#
# COMPACT_ATOMS: atom_id res chain seq x y z
N MET A 1 38.34 -19.74 24.90
CA MET A 1 38.63 -18.47 24.18
C MET A 1 38.71 -18.59 22.65
N SER A 2 39.34 -19.61 22.04
CA SER A 2 39.37 -19.75 20.55
C SER A 2 38.06 -20.31 19.97
N GLU A 3 37.33 -21.10 20.77
CA GLU A 3 36.11 -21.81 20.33
C GLU A 3 34.90 -20.87 20.25
N GLU A 4 34.78 -19.93 21.18
CA GLU A 4 33.70 -18.94 21.28
C GLU A 4 33.73 -18.03 20.05
N LEU A 5 34.89 -17.46 19.73
CA LEU A 5 35.12 -16.68 18.53
C LEU A 5 34.71 -17.45 17.26
N ARG A 6 35.08 -18.73 17.19
CA ARG A 6 34.78 -19.58 16.02
C ARG A 6 33.26 -19.72 15.82
N HIS A 7 32.54 -20.09 16.87
CA HIS A 7 31.09 -20.29 16.82
C HIS A 7 30.36 -18.99 16.53
N ASN A 8 30.73 -17.90 17.22
CA ASN A 8 30.10 -16.60 17.05
C ASN A 8 30.35 -16.03 15.64
N LEU A 9 31.57 -16.18 15.10
CA LEU A 9 31.88 -15.76 13.74
C LEU A 9 31.14 -16.60 12.69
N ALA A 10 31.00 -17.91 12.91
CA ALA A 10 30.21 -18.78 12.05
C ALA A 10 28.72 -18.41 12.06
N LEU A 11 28.15 -18.12 13.23
CA LEU A 11 26.79 -17.63 13.39
C LEU A 11 26.57 -16.34 12.59
N LEU A 12 27.44 -15.34 12.77
CA LEU A 12 27.36 -14.08 12.02
C LEU A 12 27.43 -14.29 10.50
N CYS A 13 28.32 -15.18 10.05
CA CYS A 13 28.47 -15.50 8.64
C CYS A 13 27.27 -16.25 8.04
N SER A 14 26.56 -17.06 8.85
CA SER A 14 25.38 -17.83 8.40
C SER A 14 24.26 -16.93 7.83
N TYR A 15 24.26 -15.66 8.23
CA TYR A 15 23.29 -14.68 7.78
C TYR A 15 23.66 -13.92 6.49
N HIS A 16 24.76 -14.30 5.85
CA HIS A 16 25.18 -13.74 4.58
C HIS A 16 25.12 -14.81 3.47
N PRO A 17 24.93 -14.41 2.21
CA PRO A 17 24.78 -15.37 1.11
C PRO A 17 25.98 -16.31 0.92
N SER A 18 27.20 -15.86 1.24
CA SER A 18 28.39 -16.72 1.23
C SER A 18 29.57 -16.13 2.02
N ILE A 19 30.47 -16.99 2.50
CA ILE A 19 31.75 -16.59 3.11
C ILE A 19 32.61 -15.76 2.13
N ALA A 20 32.54 -16.07 0.82
CA ALA A 20 33.28 -15.33 -0.19
C ALA A 20 32.82 -13.86 -0.27
N GLU A 21 31.52 -13.60 -0.11
CA GLU A 21 30.99 -12.24 -0.04
C GLU A 21 31.46 -11.51 1.23
N VAL A 22 31.41 -12.18 2.38
CA VAL A 22 31.89 -11.64 3.66
C VAL A 22 33.37 -11.24 3.56
N CYS A 23 34.23 -12.12 3.03
CA CYS A 23 35.65 -11.85 2.86
C CYS A 23 35.92 -10.64 1.94
N ARG A 24 35.16 -10.50 0.85
CA ARG A 24 35.28 -9.36 -0.07
C ARG A 24 34.93 -8.04 0.63
N ARG A 25 33.86 -8.01 1.44
CA ARG A 25 33.42 -6.81 2.15
C ARG A 25 34.33 -6.45 3.33
N LEU A 26 34.92 -7.44 3.99
CA LEU A 26 35.90 -7.24 5.06
C LEU A 26 37.29 -6.86 4.56
N GLU A 27 37.56 -7.01 3.26
CA GLU A 27 38.89 -6.90 2.66
C GLU A 27 39.92 -7.80 3.38
N ILE A 28 39.49 -9.02 3.75
CA ILE A 28 40.34 -10.04 4.39
C ILE A 28 40.51 -11.20 3.41
N ASN A 29 41.75 -11.70 3.28
CA ASN A 29 42.05 -12.86 2.45
C ASN A 29 41.21 -14.07 2.91
N ARG A 30 40.53 -14.74 1.98
CA ARG A 30 39.64 -15.87 2.28
C ARG A 30 40.34 -17.04 3.00
N GLN A 31 41.60 -17.35 2.63
CA GLN A 31 42.36 -18.40 3.32
C GLN A 31 42.63 -18.01 4.77
N GLN A 32 42.93 -16.74 5.02
CA GLN A 32 43.14 -16.21 6.36
C GLN A 32 41.83 -16.22 7.17
N PHE A 33 40.72 -15.75 6.57
CA PHE A 33 39.42 -15.74 7.24
C PHE A 33 38.91 -17.14 7.58
N ASN A 34 39.13 -18.12 6.69
CA ASN A 34 38.81 -19.52 6.96
C ASN A 34 39.59 -20.09 8.14
N LYS A 35 40.83 -19.64 8.38
CA LYS A 35 41.59 -20.06 9.59
C LYS A 35 40.94 -19.52 10.87
N TYR A 36 40.30 -18.35 10.83
CA TYR A 36 39.53 -17.82 11.96
C TYR A 36 38.27 -18.67 12.19
N LEU A 37 37.50 -18.97 11.12
CA LEU A 37 36.32 -19.85 11.18
C LEU A 37 36.65 -21.30 11.57
N ALA A 38 37.90 -21.74 11.40
CA ALA A 38 38.36 -23.04 11.87
C ALA A 38 38.89 -23.01 13.31
N GLY A 39 39.06 -21.83 13.92
CA GLY A 39 39.67 -21.66 15.25
C GLY A 39 41.18 -21.93 15.28
N SER A 40 41.84 -22.04 14.11
CA SER A 40 43.27 -22.36 14.00
C SER A 40 44.18 -21.12 14.06
N SER A 41 43.60 -19.92 13.99
CA SER A 41 44.33 -18.67 14.19
C SER A 41 43.42 -17.60 14.76
N HIS A 42 44.00 -16.65 15.50
CA HIS A 42 43.28 -15.51 16.03
C HIS A 42 43.45 -14.28 15.12
N PRO A 43 42.41 -13.46 14.88
CA PRO A 43 42.55 -12.23 14.11
C PRO A 43 43.55 -11.26 14.75
N SER A 44 44.31 -10.54 13.92
CA SER A 44 45.09 -9.39 14.41
C SER A 44 44.15 -8.29 14.91
N ARG A 45 44.61 -7.37 15.76
CA ARG A 45 43.80 -6.24 16.25
C ARG A 45 43.12 -5.44 15.13
N SER A 46 43.83 -5.23 14.01
CA SER A 46 43.29 -4.53 12.83
C SER A 46 42.15 -5.33 12.19
N ASN A 47 42.36 -6.64 11.98
CA ASN A 47 41.33 -7.51 11.42
C ASN A 47 40.15 -7.70 12.36
N MET A 48 40.40 -7.81 13.67
CA MET A 48 39.36 -7.91 14.69
C MET A 48 38.45 -6.68 14.66
N ARG A 49 39.03 -5.47 14.60
CA ARG A 49 38.28 -4.23 14.46
C ARG A 49 37.43 -4.24 13.17
N ARG A 50 38.00 -4.61 12.02
CA ARG A 50 37.24 -4.71 10.76
C ARG A 50 36.07 -5.69 10.86
N ILE A 51 36.28 -6.83 11.49
CA ILE A 51 35.24 -7.84 11.74
C ILE A 51 34.14 -7.26 12.62
N CYS A 52 34.51 -6.64 13.74
CA CYS A 52 33.59 -5.99 14.68
C CYS A 52 32.75 -4.90 13.99
N ASP A 53 33.41 -3.99 13.27
CA ASP A 53 32.76 -2.87 12.56
C ASP A 53 31.80 -3.37 11.48
N PHE A 54 32.18 -4.41 10.74
CA PHE A 54 31.34 -5.00 9.68
C PHE A 54 30.08 -5.66 10.22
N PHE A 55 30.19 -6.39 11.33
CA PHE A 55 29.07 -7.11 11.92
C PHE A 55 28.27 -6.29 12.97
N GLY A 56 28.76 -5.11 13.35
CA GLY A 56 28.10 -4.24 14.33
C GLY A 56 28.14 -4.81 15.76
N VAL A 57 29.21 -5.52 16.10
CA VAL A 57 29.44 -6.11 17.43
C VAL A 57 30.77 -5.63 18.00
N SER A 58 30.91 -5.60 19.33
CA SER A 58 32.22 -5.33 19.95
C SER A 58 33.08 -6.59 20.02
N GLU A 59 34.38 -6.42 20.22
CA GLU A 59 35.30 -7.55 20.44
C GLU A 59 34.91 -8.35 21.70
N SER A 60 34.47 -7.66 22.76
CA SER A 60 33.99 -8.32 23.97
C SER A 60 32.76 -9.17 23.72
N GLU A 61 31.79 -8.68 22.93
CA GLU A 61 30.59 -9.43 22.53
C GLU A 61 30.96 -10.66 21.69
N LEU A 62 31.86 -10.50 20.73
CA LEU A 62 32.28 -11.58 19.83
C LEU A 62 32.99 -12.74 20.57
N LEU A 63 33.58 -12.45 21.73
CA LEU A 63 34.28 -13.42 22.59
C LEU A 63 33.40 -13.97 23.73
N MET A 64 32.12 -13.60 23.80
CA MET A 64 31.19 -14.14 24.79
C MET A 64 30.83 -15.61 24.51
N GLU A 65 30.25 -16.25 25.53
CA GLU A 65 29.70 -17.60 25.39
C GLU A 65 28.63 -17.62 24.26
N PRO A 66 28.64 -18.64 23.37
CA PRO A 66 27.82 -18.64 22.17
C PRO A 66 26.32 -18.46 22.39
N GLN A 67 25.75 -19.06 23.44
CA GLN A 67 24.33 -18.93 23.74
C GLN A 67 23.95 -17.48 24.09
N GLN A 68 24.78 -16.81 24.90
CA GLN A 68 24.59 -15.39 25.22
C GLN A 68 24.76 -14.49 24.00
N PHE A 69 25.73 -14.81 23.13
CA PHE A 69 25.96 -14.03 21.91
C PHE A 69 24.79 -14.16 20.91
N GLU A 70 24.23 -15.36 20.76
CA GLU A 70 23.07 -15.60 19.90
C GLU A 70 21.86 -14.76 20.33
N GLU A 71 21.59 -14.65 21.64
CA GLU A 71 20.53 -13.80 22.18
C GLU A 71 20.74 -12.31 21.83
N ILE A 72 21.98 -11.81 21.96
CA ILE A 72 22.34 -10.43 21.63
C ILE A 72 22.16 -10.17 20.14
N VAL A 73 22.63 -11.07 19.28
CA VAL A 73 22.51 -10.95 17.82
C VAL A 73 21.05 -10.99 17.38
N ALA A 74 20.23 -11.86 17.97
CA ALA A 74 18.79 -11.91 17.72
C ALA A 74 18.08 -10.61 18.11
N LEU A 75 18.47 -10.01 19.25
CA LEU A 75 17.93 -8.74 19.73
C LEU A 75 18.37 -7.54 18.88
N LYS A 76 19.63 -7.49 18.41
CA LYS A 76 20.15 -6.40 17.55
C LYS A 76 19.65 -6.46 16.10
N ARG A 77 19.22 -7.62 15.61
CA ARG A 77 18.68 -7.78 14.25
C ARG A 77 17.21 -7.41 14.10
N LYS A 78 16.39 -7.64 15.15
CA LYS A 78 15.01 -7.14 15.21
C LYS A 78 14.90 -5.62 14.88
N PRO A 79 15.73 -4.72 15.44
CA PRO A 79 15.64 -3.29 15.15
C PRO A 79 16.06 -2.93 13.73
N LEU A 80 17.05 -3.58 13.10
CA LEU A 80 17.42 -3.25 11.71
C LEU A 80 16.32 -3.58 10.68
N GLN A 81 15.61 -4.71 10.88
CA GLN A 81 14.48 -5.09 10.03
C GLN A 81 13.23 -4.23 10.32
N GLN A 82 13.03 -3.85 11.58
CA GLN A 82 12.02 -2.86 11.98
C GLN A 82 12.33 -1.46 11.46
N GLU A 83 13.60 -1.02 11.41
CA GLU A 83 14.01 0.31 10.96
C GLU A 83 13.78 0.51 9.46
N ALA A 84 14.06 -0.50 8.63
CA ALA A 84 13.81 -0.44 7.19
C ALA A 84 12.30 -0.35 6.87
N LEU A 85 11.47 -1.13 7.56
CA LEU A 85 10.01 -1.02 7.50
C LEU A 85 9.50 0.28 8.14
N SER A 86 10.21 0.83 9.13
CA SER A 86 9.77 2.03 9.86
C SER A 86 9.75 3.29 9.00
N LYS A 87 10.61 3.41 7.97
CA LYS A 87 10.72 4.68 7.23
C LYS A 87 9.45 5.00 6.42
N PRO A 88 8.91 4.13 5.56
CA PRO A 88 7.62 4.38 4.90
C PRO A 88 6.46 4.43 5.90
N LEU A 89 6.46 3.55 6.90
CA LEU A 89 5.40 3.51 7.92
C LEU A 89 5.31 4.79 8.74
N ARG A 90 6.43 5.47 9.04
CA ARG A 90 6.44 6.78 9.71
C ARG A 90 5.63 7.84 8.97
N HIS A 91 5.62 7.82 7.63
CA HIS A 91 4.81 8.77 6.87
C HIS A 91 3.32 8.44 6.99
N LEU A 92 2.96 7.16 6.94
CA LEU A 92 1.58 6.71 7.16
C LEU A 92 1.12 7.01 8.59
N ASP A 93 1.96 6.78 9.60
CA ASP A 93 1.66 7.08 10.99
C ASP A 93 1.40 8.58 11.21
N LYS A 94 2.19 9.45 10.58
CA LYS A 94 1.94 10.90 10.58
C LYS A 94 0.59 11.23 9.96
N LEU A 95 0.24 10.61 8.82
CA LEU A 95 -1.07 10.83 8.20
C LEU A 95 -2.21 10.38 9.12
N TYR A 96 -2.09 9.23 9.78
CA TYR A 96 -3.07 8.76 10.76
C TYR A 96 -3.20 9.70 11.96
N GLN A 97 -2.10 10.23 12.49
CA GLN A 97 -2.10 11.15 13.62
C GLN A 97 -2.80 12.48 13.31
N HIS A 98 -2.73 12.95 12.06
CA HIS A 98 -3.37 14.19 11.63
C HIS A 98 -4.75 14.00 11.00
N SER A 99 -5.12 12.76 10.67
CA SER A 99 -6.43 12.47 10.08
C SER A 99 -7.54 12.75 11.08
N GLN A 100 -8.55 13.47 10.62
CA GLN A 100 -9.76 13.72 11.38
C GLN A 100 -10.66 12.47 11.42
N ASP A 101 -11.68 12.54 12.26
CA ASP A 101 -12.68 11.49 12.41
C ASP A 101 -13.54 11.32 11.15
N LEU A 102 -13.71 10.06 10.74
CA LEU A 102 -14.44 9.66 9.53
C LEU A 102 -15.72 8.87 9.85
N GLU A 103 -16.12 8.78 11.12
CA GLU A 103 -17.23 7.94 11.58
C GLU A 103 -18.53 8.21 10.79
N LYS A 104 -18.81 9.49 10.48
CA LYS A 104 -20.00 9.85 9.69
C LYS A 104 -20.02 9.23 8.29
N TYR A 105 -18.86 8.90 7.71
CA TYR A 105 -18.71 8.33 6.37
C TYR A 105 -18.68 6.80 6.35
N LEU A 106 -18.87 6.11 7.49
CA LEU A 106 -18.96 4.66 7.47
C LEU A 106 -20.20 4.18 6.72
N GLY A 107 -20.01 3.12 5.93
CA GLY A 107 -21.08 2.44 5.21
C GLY A 107 -20.76 2.18 3.74
N TYR A 108 -21.79 1.80 3.00
CA TYR A 108 -21.71 1.39 1.61
C TYR A 108 -21.98 2.54 0.65
N TYR A 109 -21.30 2.50 -0.49
CA TYR A 109 -21.42 3.50 -1.54
C TYR A 109 -21.48 2.84 -2.91
N PHE A 110 -22.28 3.39 -3.82
CA PHE A 110 -22.00 3.20 -5.23
C PHE A 110 -20.99 4.24 -5.70
N ARG A 111 -19.90 3.80 -6.33
CA ARG A 111 -18.93 4.68 -6.99
C ARG A 111 -19.22 4.72 -8.49
N TYR A 112 -19.22 5.92 -9.05
CA TYR A 112 -19.49 6.18 -10.45
C TYR A 112 -18.35 6.98 -11.09
N PHE A 113 -17.88 6.53 -12.25
CA PHE A 113 -16.89 7.25 -13.05
C PHE A 113 -16.83 6.71 -14.49
N TYR A 114 -16.29 7.50 -15.41
CA TYR A 114 -15.98 7.01 -16.76
C TYR A 114 -14.76 6.08 -16.76
N SER A 115 -14.95 4.87 -17.27
CA SER A 115 -13.95 3.80 -17.24
C SER A 115 -12.69 4.16 -18.04
N PHE A 116 -11.53 4.15 -17.38
CA PHE A 116 -10.24 4.35 -18.06
C PHE A 116 -9.92 3.27 -19.12
N GLY A 117 -10.40 2.05 -18.91
CA GLY A 117 -10.16 0.91 -19.84
C GLY A 117 -11.27 0.65 -20.86
N ASN A 118 -12.42 1.32 -20.74
CA ASN A 118 -13.61 1.05 -21.57
C ASN A 118 -14.19 2.38 -22.04
N GLN A 119 -13.73 2.82 -23.21
CA GLN A 119 -14.02 4.14 -23.75
C GLN A 119 -15.52 4.45 -23.77
N GLY A 120 -15.89 5.60 -23.23
CA GLY A 120 -17.27 6.12 -23.22
C GLY A 120 -18.23 5.44 -22.23
N LYS A 121 -17.79 4.39 -21.53
CA LYS A 121 -18.63 3.66 -20.58
C LYS A 121 -18.44 4.16 -19.15
N ILE A 122 -19.49 4.07 -18.34
CA ILE A 122 -19.48 4.38 -16.92
C ILE A 122 -19.38 3.08 -16.12
N ILE A 123 -18.48 3.04 -15.14
CA ILE A 123 -18.45 1.98 -14.13
C ILE A 123 -19.36 2.41 -12.97
N ARG A 124 -20.25 1.50 -12.54
CA ARG A 124 -20.84 1.54 -11.19
C ARG A 124 -20.29 0.39 -10.38
N SER A 125 -19.51 0.70 -9.36
CA SER A 125 -18.92 -0.28 -8.44
C SER A 125 -19.49 -0.15 -7.03
N LEU A 126 -19.32 -1.18 -6.20
CA LEU A 126 -19.78 -1.17 -4.81
C LEU A 126 -18.59 -1.01 -3.88
N ALA A 127 -18.59 0.07 -3.11
CA ALA A 127 -17.57 0.38 -2.13
C ALA A 127 -18.10 0.31 -0.69
N LEU A 128 -17.18 0.13 0.25
CA LEU A 128 -17.40 0.11 1.68
C LEU A 128 -16.29 0.93 2.36
N ILE A 129 -16.71 1.89 3.19
CA ILE A 129 -15.85 2.53 4.18
C ILE A 129 -16.13 1.87 5.53
N TYR A 130 -15.09 1.35 6.18
CA TYR A 130 -15.20 0.69 7.49
C TYR A 130 -14.07 1.11 8.43
N ARG A 131 -14.26 0.86 9.72
CA ARG A 131 -13.31 1.20 10.79
C ARG A 131 -12.79 -0.08 11.44
N GLU A 132 -11.48 -0.16 11.66
CA GLU A 132 -10.81 -1.25 12.38
C GLU A 132 -9.59 -0.68 13.10
N ASP A 133 -9.37 -1.04 14.36
CA ASP A 133 -8.26 -0.53 15.20
C ASP A 133 -8.08 1.01 15.17
N ASN A 134 -9.20 1.75 15.26
CA ASN A 134 -9.26 3.22 15.17
C ASN A 134 -8.72 3.81 13.85
N LYS A 135 -8.58 3.00 12.80
CA LYS A 135 -8.21 3.43 11.45
C LYS A 135 -9.37 3.20 10.49
N TYR A 136 -9.34 3.93 9.38
CA TYR A 136 -10.39 3.92 8.36
C TYR A 136 -9.88 3.30 7.08
N TYR A 137 -10.67 2.39 6.54
CA TYR A 137 -10.31 1.55 5.41
C TYR A 137 -11.36 1.61 4.32
N TRP A 138 -10.91 1.25 3.13
CA TRP A 138 -11.68 1.24 1.91
C TRP A 138 -11.66 -0.15 1.28
N LYS A 139 -12.82 -0.62 0.86
CA LYS A 139 -12.97 -1.77 -0.03
C LYS A 139 -13.82 -1.37 -1.21
N ASN A 140 -13.48 -1.82 -2.41
CA ASN A 140 -14.30 -1.60 -3.60
C ASN A 140 -14.30 -2.85 -4.49
N ILE A 141 -15.47 -3.19 -5.03
CA ILE A 141 -15.65 -4.32 -5.94
C ILE A 141 -16.19 -3.79 -7.26
N GLU A 142 -15.40 -3.95 -8.32
CA GLU A 142 -15.79 -3.60 -9.68
C GLU A 142 -16.09 -4.87 -10.46
N ILE A 143 -17.32 -5.01 -10.92
CA ILE A 143 -17.74 -6.10 -11.79
C ILE A 143 -18.02 -5.50 -13.17
N LEU A 144 -17.25 -5.87 -14.18
CA LEU A 144 -17.48 -5.47 -15.57
C LEU A 144 -18.62 -6.31 -16.16
N ARG A 145 -19.82 -6.08 -15.62
CA ARG A 145 -21.04 -6.75 -16.03
C ARG A 145 -21.72 -5.94 -17.12
N ASP A 146 -22.03 -6.61 -18.21
CA ASP A 146 -22.92 -6.09 -19.24
C ASP A 146 -24.37 -6.10 -18.69
N PRO A 147 -25.06 -4.94 -18.66
CA PRO A 147 -26.38 -4.83 -18.03
C PRO A 147 -27.48 -5.52 -18.84
N TYR A 148 -27.29 -5.74 -20.14
CA TYR A 148 -28.27 -6.33 -21.04
C TYR A 148 -28.21 -7.86 -21.02
N THR A 149 -27.00 -8.42 -21.04
CA THR A 149 -26.76 -9.87 -21.10
C THR A 149 -26.52 -10.48 -19.72
N GLY A 150 -26.21 -9.66 -18.72
CA GLY A 150 -25.81 -10.11 -17.38
C GLY A 150 -24.43 -10.79 -17.32
N ARG A 151 -23.73 -10.91 -18.46
CA ARG A 151 -22.40 -11.54 -18.53
C ARG A 151 -21.36 -10.64 -17.91
N SER A 152 -20.45 -11.23 -17.13
CA SER A 152 -19.33 -10.51 -16.51
C SER A 152 -18.05 -10.82 -17.29
N SER A 153 -17.33 -9.78 -17.71
CA SER A 153 -16.07 -9.90 -18.45
C SER A 153 -14.83 -9.61 -17.60
N GLY A 154 -15.02 -9.21 -16.35
CA GLY A 154 -13.95 -8.93 -15.41
C GLY A 154 -14.47 -8.65 -14.00
N LEU A 155 -13.59 -8.89 -13.03
CA LEU A 155 -13.76 -8.58 -11.62
C LEU A 155 -12.45 -7.99 -11.12
N ASN A 156 -12.52 -6.83 -10.50
CA ASN A 156 -11.40 -6.24 -9.77
C ASN A 156 -11.85 -6.03 -8.32
N LYS A 157 -10.95 -6.32 -7.38
CA LYS A 157 -11.16 -6.01 -5.97
C LYS A 157 -10.11 -5.03 -5.54
N TYR A 158 -10.52 -4.02 -4.79
CA TYR A 158 -9.62 -3.00 -4.29
C TYR A 158 -9.68 -2.96 -2.78
N GLU A 159 -8.50 -2.79 -2.19
CA GLU A 159 -8.32 -2.54 -0.78
C GLU A 159 -7.48 -1.29 -0.60
N GLY A 160 -7.77 -0.52 0.43
CA GLY A 160 -7.14 0.77 0.61
C GLY A 160 -7.37 1.37 1.99
N ILE A 161 -6.78 2.54 2.14
CA ILE A 161 -6.83 3.35 3.36
C ILE A 161 -7.53 4.66 3.07
N LEU A 162 -8.18 5.21 4.10
CA LEU A 162 -8.91 6.46 4.04
C LEU A 162 -8.31 7.47 5.02
N PHE A 163 -8.13 8.71 4.58
CA PHE A 163 -7.72 9.82 5.43
C PHE A 163 -8.67 11.01 5.28
N TYR A 164 -8.83 11.79 6.34
CA TYR A 164 -9.52 13.06 6.31
C TYR A 164 -8.57 14.17 6.75
N LEU A 165 -8.01 14.90 5.80
CA LEU A 165 -6.95 15.88 6.03
C LEU A 165 -7.30 17.18 5.32
N ALA A 166 -7.06 18.32 5.97
CA ALA A 166 -7.28 19.66 5.39
C ALA A 166 -8.63 19.79 4.65
N ASP A 167 -9.70 19.31 5.28
CA ASP A 167 -11.07 19.37 4.73
C ASP A 167 -11.25 18.58 3.42
N ARG A 168 -10.49 17.49 3.21
CA ARG A 168 -10.62 16.59 2.05
C ARG A 168 -10.53 15.13 2.45
N LEU A 169 -11.35 14.29 1.84
CA LEU A 169 -11.29 12.84 2.02
C LEU A 169 -10.35 12.25 0.97
N TYR A 170 -9.34 11.53 1.41
CA TYR A 170 -8.36 10.88 0.55
C TYR A 170 -8.52 9.37 0.61
N ILE A 171 -8.57 8.75 -0.56
CA ILE A 171 -8.55 7.30 -0.74
C ILE A 171 -7.25 6.95 -1.45
N LEU A 172 -6.50 6.01 -0.90
CA LEU A 172 -5.40 5.35 -1.59
C LEU A 172 -5.69 3.85 -1.59
N GLU A 173 -5.85 3.27 -2.77
CA GLU A 173 -6.23 1.86 -2.94
C GLU A 173 -5.32 1.16 -3.97
N TYR A 174 -5.25 -0.15 -3.88
CA TYR A 174 -4.60 -1.02 -4.86
C TYR A 174 -5.54 -2.15 -5.25
N GLU A 175 -5.37 -2.70 -6.45
CA GLU A 175 -6.10 -3.90 -6.87
C GLU A 175 -5.51 -5.13 -6.17
N SER A 176 -6.31 -5.82 -5.36
CA SER A 176 -5.83 -6.80 -4.39
C SER A 176 -5.65 -8.22 -4.92
N ILE A 177 -6.10 -8.52 -6.14
CA ILE A 177 -5.94 -9.84 -6.75
C ILE A 177 -4.59 -9.93 -7.48
N GLU A 178 -4.31 -8.97 -8.35
CA GLU A 178 -3.14 -8.92 -9.23
C GLU A 178 -2.05 -7.96 -8.73
N VAL A 179 -2.37 -7.04 -7.82
CA VAL A 179 -1.42 -6.14 -7.14
C VAL A 179 -0.56 -5.34 -8.13
N ASN A 180 -1.17 -4.92 -9.23
CA ASN A 180 -0.48 -4.30 -10.35
C ASN A 180 -0.92 -2.85 -10.63
N THR A 181 -1.89 -2.34 -9.86
CA THR A 181 -2.38 -0.96 -9.97
C THR A 181 -2.57 -0.33 -8.61
N ILE A 182 -2.26 0.95 -8.54
CA ILE A 182 -2.62 1.86 -7.45
C ILE A 182 -3.53 2.92 -8.05
N THR A 183 -4.60 3.22 -7.33
CA THR A 183 -5.51 4.33 -7.65
C THR A 183 -5.68 5.20 -6.41
N GLN A 184 -5.97 6.47 -6.65
CA GLN A 184 -6.23 7.43 -5.58
C GLN A 184 -7.44 8.28 -5.94
N ALA A 185 -8.16 8.73 -4.92
CA ALA A 185 -9.28 9.64 -5.07
C ALA A 185 -9.29 10.68 -3.96
N THR A 186 -9.66 11.91 -4.30
CA THR A 186 -9.83 13.02 -3.36
C THR A 186 -11.25 13.55 -3.50
N PHE A 187 -12.00 13.57 -2.40
CA PHE A 187 -13.39 14.04 -2.36
C PHE A 187 -13.56 15.25 -1.45
N TYR A 188 -14.55 16.08 -1.80
CA TYR A 188 -15.10 17.03 -0.84
C TYR A 188 -15.83 16.28 0.29
N PRO A 189 -15.69 16.75 1.54
CA PRO A 189 -16.48 16.25 2.65
C PRO A 189 -17.94 16.69 2.49
N SER A 190 -18.84 16.04 3.23
CA SER A 190 -20.23 16.52 3.31
C SER A 190 -20.41 17.42 4.53
N HIS A 191 -20.84 18.67 4.32
CA HIS A 191 -21.22 19.59 5.40
C HIS A 191 -22.68 19.42 5.86
N ARG A 192 -23.45 18.53 5.20
CA ARG A 192 -24.84 18.24 5.55
C ARG A 192 -24.91 17.13 6.60
N ALA A 193 -25.99 17.13 7.40
CA ALA A 193 -26.22 16.10 8.42
C ALA A 193 -26.42 14.69 7.82
N ARG A 194 -26.92 14.59 6.59
CA ARG A 194 -27.08 13.33 5.85
C ARG A 194 -26.20 13.35 4.61
N ILE A 195 -25.46 12.26 4.43
CA ILE A 195 -24.63 12.06 3.24
C ILE A 195 -25.55 11.61 2.10
N GLY A 196 -25.56 12.37 1.01
CA GLY A 196 -26.20 11.99 -0.24
C GLY A 196 -25.15 11.50 -1.23
N ILE A 197 -24.41 12.45 -1.81
CA ILE A 197 -23.34 12.20 -2.77
C ILE A 197 -22.06 12.90 -2.29
N LEU A 198 -20.92 12.25 -2.47
CA LEU A 198 -19.59 12.87 -2.37
C LEU A 198 -19.01 12.98 -3.78
N LEU A 199 -18.41 14.11 -4.09
CA LEU A 199 -17.85 14.39 -5.41
C LEU A 199 -16.36 14.68 -5.29
N GLY A 200 -15.60 14.25 -6.30
CA GLY A 200 -14.15 14.32 -6.24
C GLY A 200 -13.46 14.03 -7.56
N ILE A 201 -12.14 14.05 -7.51
CA ILE A 201 -11.25 13.64 -8.60
C ILE A 201 -10.57 12.34 -8.20
N GLN A 202 -10.47 11.43 -9.14
CA GLN A 202 -9.65 10.23 -9.02
C GLN A 202 -8.62 10.14 -10.13
N THR A 203 -7.53 9.46 -9.83
CA THR A 203 -6.49 9.14 -10.80
C THR A 203 -6.14 7.66 -10.73
N GLY A 204 -5.80 7.08 -11.87
CA GLY A 204 -5.41 5.69 -11.95
C GLY A 204 -4.72 5.36 -13.27
N GLY A 205 -4.02 4.23 -13.30
CA GLY A 205 -3.43 3.68 -14.52
C GLY A 205 -4.01 2.30 -14.77
N PRO A 206 -5.00 2.11 -15.66
CA PRO A 206 -5.47 0.77 -15.99
C PRO A 206 -4.33 -0.05 -16.59
N THR A 207 -4.18 -1.29 -16.17
CA THR A 207 -3.18 -2.21 -16.74
C THR A 207 -3.59 -2.76 -18.11
N ARG A 208 -4.86 -2.56 -18.50
CA ARG A 208 -5.43 -2.95 -19.80
C ARG A 208 -5.61 -1.74 -20.72
N ARG A 209 -5.47 -1.95 -22.03
CA ARG A 209 -5.58 -0.95 -23.13
C ARG A 209 -4.67 0.27 -22.96
N GLY A 210 -3.46 0.21 -23.52
CA GLY A 210 -2.56 1.35 -23.69
C GLY A 210 -1.86 1.85 -22.43
N ARG A 211 -2.25 1.39 -21.23
CA ARG A 211 -1.59 1.68 -19.94
C ARG A 211 -1.41 3.17 -19.66
N LYS A 212 -2.28 4.01 -20.23
CA LYS A 212 -2.18 5.46 -20.07
C LYS A 212 -2.70 5.83 -18.68
N PRO A 213 -1.94 6.59 -17.87
CA PRO A 213 -2.49 7.18 -16.66
C PRO A 213 -3.64 8.12 -17.04
N GLY A 214 -4.68 8.13 -16.21
CA GLY A 214 -5.88 8.92 -16.43
C GLY A 214 -6.35 9.57 -15.14
N ALA A 215 -7.13 10.64 -15.32
CA ALA A 215 -7.87 11.32 -14.27
C ALA A 215 -9.34 11.40 -14.67
N SER A 216 -10.23 11.39 -13.69
CA SER A 216 -11.67 11.62 -13.92
C SER A 216 -12.34 12.19 -12.69
N LYS A 217 -13.46 12.87 -12.91
CA LYS A 217 -14.48 13.12 -11.90
C LYS A 217 -15.05 11.78 -11.43
N VAL A 218 -15.35 11.69 -10.14
CA VAL A 218 -15.90 10.50 -9.49
C VAL A 218 -16.95 10.90 -8.46
N ALA A 219 -18.06 10.17 -8.44
CA ALA A 219 -19.13 10.37 -7.46
C ALA A 219 -19.29 9.13 -6.58
N LEU A 220 -19.50 9.33 -5.28
CA LEU A 220 -19.91 8.30 -4.33
C LEU A 220 -21.33 8.58 -3.86
N GLU A 221 -22.27 7.71 -4.21
CA GLU A 221 -23.65 7.75 -3.73
C GLU A 221 -23.77 6.89 -2.47
N TYR A 222 -24.14 7.49 -1.33
CA TYR A 222 -24.27 6.78 -0.06
C TYR A 222 -25.50 5.88 -0.03
N LEU A 223 -25.30 4.64 0.42
CA LEU A 223 -26.35 3.61 0.50
C LEU A 223 -26.78 3.29 1.93
N GLY A 224 -26.02 3.76 2.93
CA GLY A 224 -26.23 3.44 4.34
C GLY A 224 -25.23 2.41 4.88
N ARG A 225 -25.33 2.14 6.19
CA ARG A 225 -24.48 1.16 6.89
C ARG A 225 -24.98 -0.27 6.77
N ASP A 226 -26.30 -0.45 6.58
CA ASP A 226 -26.94 -1.75 6.45
C ASP A 226 -27.69 -1.82 5.13
N ILE A 227 -27.21 -2.69 4.23
CA ILE A 227 -27.77 -2.88 2.89
C ILE A 227 -27.81 -4.36 2.54
N ASN A 228 -28.68 -4.72 1.60
CA ASN A 228 -28.58 -6.02 0.94
C ASN A 228 -27.42 -6.01 -0.07
N VAL A 229 -26.22 -6.40 0.38
CA VAL A 229 -24.99 -6.41 -0.44
C VAL A 229 -25.15 -7.21 -1.73
N ARG A 230 -25.87 -8.34 -1.69
CA ARG A 230 -26.10 -9.18 -2.88
C ARG A 230 -26.93 -8.44 -3.93
N GLN A 231 -27.98 -7.73 -3.52
CA GLN A 231 -28.78 -6.91 -4.43
C GLN A 231 -27.99 -5.71 -4.95
N ALA A 232 -27.17 -5.07 -4.11
CA ALA A 232 -26.32 -3.97 -4.54
C ALA A 232 -25.27 -4.42 -5.58
N LEU A 233 -24.61 -5.56 -5.38
CA LEU A 233 -23.67 -6.13 -6.35
C LEU A 233 -24.34 -6.46 -7.69
N LYS A 234 -25.59 -6.93 -7.70
CA LYS A 234 -26.34 -7.15 -8.96
C LYS A 234 -26.57 -5.86 -9.75
N ARG A 235 -26.55 -4.70 -9.09
CA ARG A 235 -26.66 -3.39 -9.73
C ARG A 235 -25.31 -2.89 -10.25
N THR A 236 -24.17 -3.40 -9.78
CA THR A 236 -22.86 -3.02 -10.35
C THR A 236 -22.71 -3.45 -11.80
N GLY A 237 -21.88 -2.75 -12.57
CA GLY A 237 -21.71 -3.04 -14.00
C GLY A 237 -21.00 -1.94 -14.78
N LEU A 238 -20.96 -2.16 -16.09
CA LEU A 238 -20.45 -1.23 -17.09
C LEU A 238 -21.61 -0.73 -17.95
N PHE A 239 -21.87 0.58 -17.95
CA PHE A 239 -23.08 1.18 -18.53
C PHE A 239 -22.74 2.14 -19.65
N ASP A 240 -23.58 2.23 -20.67
CA ASP A 240 -23.58 3.40 -21.54
C ASP A 240 -24.29 4.56 -20.84
N PRO A 241 -23.80 5.81 -20.98
CA PRO A 241 -24.48 6.99 -20.42
C PRO A 241 -25.92 7.15 -20.93
N GLY A 242 -26.22 6.67 -22.13
CA GLY A 242 -27.55 6.75 -22.74
C GLY A 242 -28.57 5.73 -22.22
N ASP A 243 -28.14 4.71 -21.48
CA ASP A 243 -29.02 3.58 -21.08
C ASP A 243 -29.99 3.92 -19.94
N GLY A 244 -29.81 5.07 -19.28
CA GLY A 244 -30.63 5.53 -18.15
C GLY A 244 -30.42 4.75 -16.83
N ALA A 245 -29.56 3.74 -16.81
CA ALA A 245 -29.30 2.94 -15.61
C ALA A 245 -28.53 3.70 -14.51
N PRO A 246 -27.49 4.49 -14.82
CA PRO A 246 -27.09 5.62 -13.99
C PRO A 246 -28.08 6.77 -14.18
N ARG A 247 -28.51 7.41 -13.07
CA ARG A 247 -29.37 8.60 -13.12
C ARG A 247 -28.66 9.73 -13.87
N SER A 248 -29.39 10.50 -14.68
CA SER A 248 -28.84 11.64 -15.43
C SER A 248 -28.08 12.63 -14.53
N GLU A 249 -28.59 12.89 -13.33
CA GLU A 249 -27.94 13.70 -12.29
C GLU A 249 -26.53 13.20 -11.97
N ILE A 250 -26.35 11.88 -11.80
CA ILE A 250 -25.03 11.28 -11.53
C ILE A 250 -24.12 11.45 -12.74
N ILE A 251 -24.64 11.24 -13.95
CA ILE A 251 -23.87 11.37 -15.19
C ILE A 251 -23.32 12.80 -15.33
N SER A 252 -24.14 13.83 -15.07
CA SER A 252 -23.69 15.23 -15.12
C SER A 252 -22.58 15.55 -14.11
N LEU A 253 -22.58 14.87 -12.95
CA LEU A 253 -21.54 15.09 -11.93
C LEU A 253 -20.18 14.48 -12.31
N ILE A 254 -20.19 13.42 -13.12
CA ILE A 254 -18.96 12.67 -13.47
C ILE A 254 -18.47 12.93 -14.90
N GLU A 255 -19.13 13.80 -15.65
CA GLU A 255 -18.72 14.14 -17.01
C GLU A 255 -17.37 14.88 -17.00
N ASN A 256 -16.39 14.31 -17.69
CA ASN A 256 -15.04 14.84 -17.77
C ASN A 256 -14.94 15.88 -18.89
N ARG A 257 -15.41 17.09 -18.59
CA ARG A 257 -15.30 18.26 -19.47
C ARG A 257 -14.41 19.31 -18.83
N MET A 258 -13.43 19.80 -19.61
CA MET A 258 -12.63 20.96 -19.27
C MET A 258 -13.03 22.09 -20.20
N GLU A 259 -13.33 23.26 -19.63
CA GLU A 259 -13.58 24.46 -20.43
C GLU A 259 -12.34 24.85 -21.22
N PRO A 260 -12.46 25.49 -22.40
CA PRO A 260 -11.31 25.82 -23.25
C PRO A 260 -10.22 26.66 -22.57
N SER A 261 -10.58 27.44 -21.54
CA SER A 261 -9.65 28.24 -20.73
C SER A 261 -9.11 27.53 -19.50
N SER A 262 -9.59 26.32 -19.19
CA SER A 262 -9.10 25.52 -18.08
C SER A 262 -7.95 24.62 -18.51
N PHE A 263 -6.90 24.60 -17.69
CA PHE A 263 -5.72 23.76 -17.88
C PHE A 263 -5.60 22.68 -16.79
N VAL A 264 -6.56 22.62 -15.87
CA VAL A 264 -6.61 21.66 -14.77
C VAL A 264 -7.97 20.96 -14.78
N LEU A 265 -7.98 19.64 -14.70
CA LEU A 265 -9.22 18.88 -14.49
C LEU A 265 -9.58 18.94 -13.00
N ASP A 266 -10.58 19.73 -12.67
CA ASP A 266 -11.13 19.88 -11.34
C ASP A 266 -12.62 19.53 -11.31
N VAL A 267 -13.21 19.64 -10.13
CA VAL A 267 -14.64 19.47 -9.92
C VAL A 267 -15.10 20.44 -8.84
N ASP A 268 -16.25 21.06 -9.08
CA ASP A 268 -16.87 21.97 -8.12
C ASP A 268 -17.43 21.20 -6.92
N GLU A 269 -17.47 21.86 -5.78
CA GLU A 269 -18.14 21.35 -4.60
C GLU A 269 -19.68 21.38 -4.82
N PRO A 270 -20.42 20.31 -4.49
CA PRO A 270 -21.87 20.22 -4.70
C PRO A 270 -22.75 20.97 -3.68
#